data_AF-A0A1I0SZS3-F1
#
_entry.id   AF-A0A1I0SZS3-F1
#
_cell.length_a   1.000
_cell.length_b   1.000
_cell.length_c   1.000
_cell.angle_alpha   90.00
_cell.angle_beta   90.00
_cell.angle_gamma   90.00
#
_symmetry.space_group_name_H-M   'P 1'
#
loop_
_entity.id
_entity.type
_entity.pdbx_description
1 polymer ?
#
loop_
_entity_poly.entity_id
_entity_poly.type
_entity_poly.pdbx_seq_one_letter_code
_entity_poly.pdbx_strand_id
1 'polypeptide(L)'
;MAYEQQSREVDAVMQMAVFDVKNQIAAFPDLQRDEGVFVYPVGKANYTWEKIDEMKIKALITAHSDEGIRYSATFVVLFPSLDIIEWTENHSP
;
A
#
# COMPACT_ATOMS: atom_id res chain seq x y z
N MET A 1 -18.88 -14.91 -9.91
CA MET A 1 -17.84 -15.95 -9.79
C MET A 1 -16.45 -15.46 -10.22
N ALA A 2 -16.12 -15.24 -11.50
CA ALA A 2 -14.78 -14.78 -11.91
C ALA A 2 -14.39 -13.38 -11.34
N TYR A 3 -15.28 -12.39 -11.47
CA TYR A 3 -15.06 -11.04 -10.93
C TYR A 3 -14.90 -10.96 -9.41
N GLU A 4 -15.61 -11.83 -8.67
CA GLU A 4 -15.53 -11.83 -7.20
C GLU A 4 -14.22 -12.43 -6.70
N GLN A 5 -13.71 -13.44 -7.41
CA GLN A 5 -12.42 -14.05 -7.11
C GLN A 5 -11.27 -13.09 -7.43
N GLN A 6 -11.36 -12.38 -8.55
CA GLN A 6 -10.38 -11.38 -8.95
C GLN A 6 -10.33 -10.16 -8.01
N SER A 7 -11.49 -9.73 -7.49
CA SER A 7 -11.52 -8.70 -6.43
C SER A 7 -10.76 -9.15 -5.20
N ARG A 8 -10.96 -10.41 -4.77
CA ARG A 8 -10.29 -10.94 -3.57
C ARG A 8 -8.78 -11.02 -3.70
N GLU A 9 -8.27 -11.33 -4.89
CA GLU A 9 -6.83 -11.42 -5.13
C GLU A 9 -6.15 -10.05 -5.04
N VAL A 10 -6.71 -9.03 -5.67
CA VAL A 10 -6.16 -7.67 -5.59
C VAL A 10 -6.30 -7.08 -4.19
N ASP A 11 -7.40 -7.40 -3.49
CA ASP A 11 -7.61 -7.00 -2.09
C ASP A 11 -6.56 -7.64 -1.17
N ALA A 12 -6.24 -8.93 -1.39
CA ALA A 12 -5.19 -9.61 -0.65
C ALA A 12 -3.81 -8.99 -0.91
N VAL A 13 -3.48 -8.70 -2.17
CA VAL A 13 -2.24 -7.98 -2.54
C VAL A 13 -2.16 -6.63 -1.84
N MET A 14 -3.27 -5.88 -1.80
CA MET A 14 -3.32 -4.59 -1.13
C MET A 14 -3.10 -4.72 0.39
N GLN A 15 -3.76 -5.66 1.06
CA GLN A 15 -3.60 -5.87 2.50
C GLN A 15 -2.15 -6.24 2.87
N MET A 16 -1.52 -7.12 2.09
CA MET A 16 -0.11 -7.48 2.28
C MET A 16 0.80 -6.26 2.06
N ALA A 17 0.56 -5.48 1.00
CA ALA A 17 1.37 -4.30 0.70
C ALA A 17 1.24 -3.21 1.77
N VAL A 18 0.06 -2.98 2.32
CA VAL A 18 -0.13 -2.05 3.44
C VAL A 18 0.69 -2.48 4.66
N PHE A 19 0.68 -3.78 4.97
CA PHE A 19 1.46 -4.33 6.07
C PHE A 19 2.98 -4.17 5.84
N ASP A 20 3.46 -4.49 4.65
CA ASP A 20 4.88 -4.40 4.32
C ASP A 20 5.39 -2.94 4.26
N VAL A 21 4.57 -2.00 3.77
CA VAL A 21 4.90 -0.56 3.85
C VAL A 21 5.02 -0.10 5.30
N LYS A 22 4.11 -0.53 6.19
CA LYS A 22 4.21 -0.20 7.63
C LYS A 22 5.50 -0.75 8.24
N ASN A 23 5.89 -1.98 7.89
CA ASN A 23 7.15 -2.56 8.34
C ASN A 23 8.37 -1.79 7.81
N GLN A 24 8.36 -1.36 6.55
CA GLN A 24 9.42 -0.52 5.98
C GLN A 24 9.58 0.80 6.73
N ILE A 25 8.47 1.48 7.01
CA ILE A 25 8.46 2.71 7.81
C ILE A 25 9.06 2.47 9.21
N ALA A 26 8.67 1.37 9.87
CA ALA A 26 9.18 1.02 11.20
C ALA A 26 10.68 0.68 11.18
N ALA A 27 11.16 0.01 10.13
CA ALA A 27 12.55 -0.40 9.97
C ALA A 27 13.48 0.77 9.64
N PHE A 28 12.97 1.78 8.92
CA PHE A 28 13.75 2.94 8.49
C PHE A 28 13.10 4.26 8.94
N PRO A 29 12.98 4.48 10.27
CA PRO A 29 12.27 5.61 10.83
C PRO A 29 12.96 6.95 10.55
N ASP A 30 14.18 6.99 10.02
CA ASP A 30 14.92 8.21 9.68
C ASP A 30 14.72 8.63 8.21
N LEU A 31 14.27 7.73 7.34
CA LEU A 31 14.04 8.05 5.93
C LEU A 31 12.89 9.06 5.78
N GLN A 32 13.07 10.01 4.87
CA GLN A 32 12.04 11.01 4.54
C GLN A 32 11.07 10.50 3.49
N ARG A 33 11.52 9.59 2.63
CA ARG A 33 10.72 8.95 1.59
C ARG A 33 11.35 7.62 1.21
N ASP A 34 10.55 6.74 0.64
CA ASP A 34 11.01 5.51 -0.01
C ASP A 34 10.01 5.08 -1.09
N GLU A 35 10.49 4.31 -2.07
CA GLU A 35 9.66 3.73 -3.13
C GLU A 35 10.21 2.37 -3.56
N GLY A 36 9.32 1.50 -4.02
CA GLY A 36 9.72 0.17 -4.42
C GLY A 36 8.57 -0.69 -4.92
N VAL A 37 8.85 -1.99 -5.03
CA VAL A 37 7.89 -2.99 -5.49
C VAL A 37 7.96 -4.22 -4.61
N PHE A 38 6.81 -4.61 -4.07
CA PHE A 38 6.61 -5.91 -3.45
C PHE A 38 6.06 -6.90 -4.47
N VAL A 39 6.58 -8.13 -4.45
CA VAL A 39 6.14 -9.21 -5.32
C VAL A 39 5.59 -10.33 -4.45
N TYR A 40 4.36 -10.74 -4.75
CA TYR A 40 3.63 -11.80 -4.06
C TYR A 40 3.29 -12.93 -5.04
N PRO A 41 2.91 -14.12 -4.54
CA PRO A 41 2.50 -15.23 -5.42
C PRO A 41 1.25 -14.97 -6.27
N VAL A 42 0.45 -13.96 -5.92
CA VAL A 42 -0.85 -13.65 -6.54
C VAL A 42 -0.86 -12.26 -7.21
N GLY A 43 0.29 -11.60 -7.29
CA GLY A 43 0.42 -10.26 -7.86
C GLY A 43 1.57 -9.46 -7.28
N LYS A 44 1.58 -8.16 -7.54
CA LYS A 44 2.62 -7.24 -7.08
C LYS A 44 2.03 -5.91 -6.66
N ALA A 45 2.74 -5.18 -5.80
CA ALA A 45 2.36 -3.85 -5.37
C ALA A 45 3.53 -2.89 -5.49
N ASN A 46 3.36 -1.85 -6.30
CA ASN A 46 4.27 -0.71 -6.28
C ASN A 46 3.87 0.17 -5.09
N TYR A 47 4.87 0.68 -4.35
CA TYR A 47 4.63 1.59 -3.25
C TYR A 47 5.53 2.82 -3.35
N THR A 48 5.04 3.91 -2.80
CA THR A 48 5.83 5.09 -2.46
C THR A 48 5.30 5.61 -1.14
N TRP A 49 6.17 5.97 -0.21
CA TRP A 49 5.77 6.68 1.00
C TRP A 49 6.68 7.85 1.28
N GLU A 50 6.14 8.86 1.94
CA GLU A 50 6.85 10.07 2.34
C GLU A 50 6.36 10.56 3.71
N LYS A 51 7.28 11.10 4.50
CA LYS A 51 6.93 11.83 5.72
C LYS A 51 6.30 13.16 5.35
N ILE A 52 5.09 13.38 5.85
CA ILE A 52 4.44 14.69 5.79
C ILE A 52 5.00 15.58 6.91
N ASP A 53 5.14 15.02 8.10
CA ASP A 53 5.72 15.64 9.28
C ASP A 53 6.33 14.57 10.21
N GLU A 54 6.72 14.93 11.44
CA GLU A 54 7.34 14.01 12.41
C GLU A 54 6.41 12.88 12.86
N MET A 55 5.09 13.05 12.74
CA MET A 55 4.07 12.11 13.22
C MET A 55 3.22 11.52 12.10
N LYS A 56 3.29 12.04 10.88
CA LYS A 56 2.43 11.61 9.76
C LYS A 56 3.24 11.16 8.56
N ILE A 57 2.87 10.00 8.04
CA ILE A 57 3.46 9.43 6.83
C ILE A 57 2.35 9.13 5.84
N LYS A 58 2.51 9.58 4.61
CA LYS A 58 1.61 9.29 3.50
C LYS A 58 2.21 8.17 2.67
N ALA A 59 1.40 7.18 2.32
CA ALA A 59 1.77 6.09 1.44
C ALA A 59 0.79 5.99 0.28
N LEU A 60 1.31 5.75 -0.91
CA LEU A 60 0.59 5.38 -2.11
C LEU A 60 0.94 3.95 -2.45
N ILE A 61 -0.07 3.12 -2.67
CA ILE A 61 0.10 1.76 -3.17
C ILE A 61 -0.68 1.60 -4.47
N THR A 62 -0.07 0.90 -5.42
CA THR A 62 -0.72 0.42 -6.64
C THR A 62 -0.53 -1.09 -6.73
N ALA A 63 -1.58 -1.82 -6.39
CA ALA A 63 -1.67 -3.26 -6.47
C ALA A 63 -2.07 -3.71 -7.88
N HIS A 64 -1.41 -4.76 -8.35
CA HIS A 64 -1.66 -5.43 -9.61
C HIS A 64 -1.81 -6.92 -9.34
N SER A 65 -2.98 -7.50 -9.61
CA SER A 65 -3.10 -8.97 -9.65
C SER A 65 -2.49 -9.53 -10.94
N ASP A 66 -2.11 -10.80 -10.93
CA ASP A 66 -1.59 -11.47 -12.13
C ASP A 66 -2.62 -11.54 -13.27
N GLU A 67 -3.91 -11.46 -12.93
CA GLU A 67 -5.02 -11.39 -13.88
C GLU A 67 -5.29 -9.97 -14.42
N GLY A 68 -4.49 -8.98 -14.05
CA GLY A 68 -4.49 -7.64 -14.64
C GLY A 68 -5.40 -6.61 -13.97
N ILE A 69 -6.04 -6.94 -12.84
CA ILE A 69 -6.79 -5.95 -12.06
C ILE A 69 -5.80 -5.01 -11.38
N ARG A 70 -6.11 -3.71 -11.46
CA ARG A 70 -5.35 -2.64 -10.83
C ARG A 70 -6.22 -1.99 -9.77
N TYR A 71 -5.71 -1.94 -8.55
CA TYR A 71 -6.31 -1.19 -7.46
C TYR A 71 -5.24 -0.30 -6.85
N SER A 72 -5.56 0.98 -6.67
CA SER A 72 -4.64 1.93 -6.05
C SER A 72 -5.32 2.59 -4.88
N ALA A 73 -4.57 2.79 -3.81
CA ALA A 73 -5.03 3.49 -2.64
C ALA A 73 -3.92 4.36 -2.08
N THR A 74 -4.32 5.50 -1.54
CA THR A 74 -3.47 6.39 -0.76
C THR A 74 -3.93 6.30 0.68
N PHE A 75 -3.01 6.15 1.63
CA PHE A 75 -3.34 6.17 3.05
C PHE A 75 -2.33 6.98 3.85
N VAL A 76 -2.77 7.50 4.99
CA VAL A 76 -1.92 8.22 5.95
C VAL A 76 -1.88 7.43 7.24
N VAL A 77 -0.68 7.23 7.77
CA VAL A 77 -0.46 6.60 9.08
C VAL A 77 0.11 7.59 10.09
N LEU A 78 -0.22 7.37 11.36
CA LEU A 78 0.45 8.02 12.49
C LEU A 78 1.72 7.26 12.85
N PHE A 79 2.81 7.97 13.12
CA PHE A 79 4.04 7.40 13.66
C PHE A 79 4.14 7.73 15.16
N PRO A 80 4.57 6.79 16.04
CA PRO A 80 5.08 5.44 15.74
C PRO A 80 4.03 4.32 15.74
N SER A 81 2.74 4.59 15.97
CA SER A 81 1.73 3.52 16.11
C SER A 81 1.37 2.80 14.80
N LEU A 82 1.60 3.47 13.67
CA LEU A 82 1.27 3.04 12.31
C LEU A 82 -0.23 2.81 12.08
N ASP A 83 -1.07 3.47 12.88
CA ASP A 83 -2.52 3.47 12.70
C ASP A 83 -2.88 4.25 11.45
N ILE A 84 -3.74 3.66 10.60
CA ILE A 84 -4.25 4.35 9.41
C ILE A 84 -5.31 5.35 9.88
N ILE A 85 -5.05 6.63 9.66
CA ILE A 85 -5.97 7.72 10.00
C ILE A 85 -6.76 8.22 8.80
N GLU A 86 -6.25 7.99 7.59
CA GLU A 86 -6.92 8.35 6.35
C GLU A 86 -6.70 7.25 5.31
N TRP A 87 -7.73 6.94 4.54
CA TRP A 87 -7.71 6.00 3.42
C TRP A 87 -8.48 6.59 2.25
N THR A 88 -7.91 6.57 1.06
CA THR A 88 -8.52 7.06 -0.18
C THR A 88 -8.27 6.07 -1.28
N GLU A 89 -9.34 5.53 -1.84
CA GLU A 89 -9.25 4.69 -3.04
C GLU A 89 -9.05 5.58 -4.26
N ASN A 90 -8.00 5.30 -5.02
CA ASN A 90 -7.72 5.99 -6.27
C ASN A 90 -8.38 5.18 -7.39
N HIS A 91 -9.64 5.50 -7.70
CA HIS A 91 -10.25 4.99 -8.92
C HIS A 91 -9.58 5.67 -10.13
N SER A 92 -8.86 4.89 -10.94
CA SER A 92 -8.55 5.36 -12.29
C SER A 92 -9.87 5.46 -13.07
N PRO A 93 -10.14 6.57 -13.78
CA PRO A 93 -11.21 6.62 -14.76
C PRO A 93 -10.98 5.61 -15.89
#